data_AF-A0A5N6NK48-F1
#
_entry.id   AF-A0A5N6NK48-F1
#
_cell.length_a   1.000
_cell.length_b   1.000
_cell.length_c   1.000
_cell.angle_alpha   90.00
_cell.angle_beta   90.00
_cell.angle_gamma   90.00
#
_symmetry.space_group_name_H-M   'P 1'
#
loop_
_entity.id
_entity.type
_entity.pdbx_description
1 polymer ?
#
loop_
_entity_poly.entity_id
_entity_poly.type
_entity_poly.pdbx_seq_one_letter_code
_entity_poly.pdbx_strand_id
1 'polypeptide(L)'
;MPLGTAIHNIEITLGKGGQLARAAGAVAKLIAKEGKSATLKLPSGEVRLISKNCSATVGQVGNVGVNQKSLGRAGSKRWLGKRPVVRGVVMNPVDHPHGGGEGRAPIGRKKPTTPWGYPALGKRTANASSNMGSNEANLVISKAEVNKALAGRDQETTGFAWWAGNARLINLSGKLLGAHVAHAGLIVFWAGAMNLFEVAHFVPEKPMYEQGLILLPHLATLGWGVGPGGEVIDTFPYFVSGVLHLISSAVLGFGGIYHALLGPETLEESFPFFGYVWKDRNKMTTILDIHLILLGIGAFLLVFKALYFGGVYDTWAPGGGDVRKITNLTLSPSIIFGYLLKSPFGGEGWIVSVDDLEDIIGGHVWLGSICILGGIWHILTKPFAWARRTLVWSGEAYLSYSLAAISVFGFIACCFVWFNNTAYPSEFYGPTGPEASQAQAFTFLVRDQRLGANVGSAQGPTGLGKYLMRSPTGEVIFGGETMRFWDLRAPWLEPLRGPNGLDLSRLKKDIQPWQERRSAEYMTHAPLGSLNSVGGVATEINAVNYVSPRSWLATSHFVLGFFFFVGHLWHAGRARAAAAGFEKGIDRDFEPVLSMTPLN
;
A
#
# COMPACT_ATOMS: atom_id res chain seq x y z
N MET A 1 -49.03 2.14 21.71
CA MET A 1 -48.27 3.10 22.54
C MET A 1 -49.17 3.71 23.62
N PRO A 2 -48.87 3.53 24.91
CA PRO A 2 -49.54 4.23 26.03
C PRO A 2 -49.37 5.76 25.97
N LEU A 3 -50.23 6.50 26.68
CA LEU A 3 -49.99 7.94 26.92
C LEU A 3 -48.80 8.12 27.87
N GLY A 4 -48.05 9.21 27.71
CA GLY A 4 -46.84 9.51 28.46
C GLY A 4 -45.57 8.82 27.94
N THR A 5 -45.68 7.92 26.95
CA THR A 5 -44.51 7.21 26.39
C THR A 5 -43.52 8.19 25.76
N ALA A 6 -42.23 8.01 26.10
CA ALA A 6 -41.10 8.67 25.48
C ALA A 6 -40.84 8.04 24.10
N ILE A 7 -40.77 8.88 23.06
CA ILE A 7 -40.58 8.45 21.67
C ILE A 7 -39.54 9.34 20.97
N HIS A 8 -38.82 8.75 20.01
CA HIS A 8 -37.85 9.42 19.16
C HIS A 8 -38.00 8.94 17.71
N ASN A 9 -37.31 9.60 16.77
CA ASN A 9 -37.37 9.30 15.34
C ASN A 9 -38.81 9.29 14.79
N ILE A 10 -39.53 10.40 15.00
CA ILE A 10 -40.97 10.50 14.76
C ILE A 10 -41.23 10.96 13.34
N GLU A 11 -42.04 10.21 12.62
CA GLU A 11 -42.54 10.54 11.29
C GLU A 11 -43.67 11.58 11.37
N ILE A 12 -43.58 12.67 10.60
CA ILE A 12 -44.67 13.68 10.49
C ILE A 12 -45.56 13.34 9.29
N THR A 13 -44.94 13.02 8.16
CA THR A 13 -45.62 12.64 6.92
C THR A 13 -45.47 11.15 6.72
N LEU A 14 -46.60 10.45 6.60
CA LEU A 14 -46.65 9.00 6.39
C LEU A 14 -45.74 8.56 5.22
N GLY A 15 -44.88 7.57 5.45
CA GLY A 15 -43.97 6.99 4.47
C GLY A 15 -42.67 7.78 4.23
N LYS A 16 -42.39 8.85 4.97
CA LYS A 16 -41.15 9.65 4.83
C LYS A 16 -40.12 9.38 5.93
N GLY A 17 -40.37 8.39 6.79
CA GLY A 17 -39.47 8.02 7.88
C GLY A 17 -39.43 9.08 8.98
N GLY A 18 -38.58 8.86 9.98
CA GLY A 18 -38.46 9.80 11.09
C GLY A 18 -37.94 11.16 10.64
N GLN A 19 -38.63 12.23 11.05
CA GLN A 19 -38.34 13.63 10.71
C GLN A 19 -38.09 14.47 11.97
N LEU A 20 -38.76 14.17 13.07
CA LEU A 20 -38.62 14.84 14.36
C LEU A 20 -37.89 13.97 15.39
N ALA A 21 -37.28 14.64 16.38
CA ALA A 21 -36.57 13.99 17.48
C ALA A 21 -35.58 12.89 17.01
N ARG A 22 -34.81 13.18 15.95
CA ARG A 22 -33.87 12.24 15.32
C ARG A 22 -32.49 12.20 15.99
N ALA A 23 -32.12 13.29 16.67
CA ALA A 23 -30.81 13.43 17.29
C ALA A 23 -30.71 12.56 18.56
N ALA A 24 -29.50 12.07 18.84
CA ALA A 24 -29.22 11.41 20.11
C ALA A 24 -29.55 12.36 21.28
N GLY A 25 -30.27 11.86 22.28
CA GLY A 25 -30.74 12.64 23.41
C GLY A 25 -32.11 13.30 23.23
N ALA A 26 -32.61 13.46 22.00
CA ALA A 26 -33.91 14.11 21.76
C ALA A 26 -35.09 13.15 22.01
N VAL A 27 -36.05 13.56 22.84
CA VAL A 27 -37.23 12.76 23.21
C VAL A 27 -38.48 13.61 23.15
N ALA A 28 -39.50 13.14 22.43
CA ALA A 28 -40.85 13.67 22.53
C ALA A 28 -41.72 12.79 23.43
N LYS A 29 -42.80 13.35 23.96
CA LYS A 29 -43.79 12.61 24.77
C LYS A 29 -45.15 12.59 24.09
N LEU A 30 -45.78 11.43 24.06
CA LEU A 30 -47.15 11.27 23.59
C LEU A 30 -48.12 11.73 24.68
N ILE A 31 -48.79 12.88 24.49
CA ILE A 31 -49.70 13.46 25.49
C ILE A 31 -51.10 12.88 25.39
N ALA A 32 -51.67 12.89 24.18
CA ALA A 32 -53.07 12.55 23.96
C ALA A 32 -53.27 11.81 22.63
N LYS A 33 -54.39 11.11 22.52
CA LYS A 33 -54.79 10.35 21.33
C LYS A 33 -56.27 10.55 21.05
N GLU A 34 -56.59 11.42 20.11
CA GLU A 34 -57.97 11.79 19.78
C GLU A 34 -58.25 11.51 18.30
N GLY A 35 -59.36 10.80 18.01
CA GLY A 35 -59.76 10.49 16.63
C GLY A 35 -58.65 9.81 15.82
N LYS A 36 -58.27 10.40 14.67
CA LYS A 36 -57.20 9.92 13.77
C LYS A 36 -55.81 10.50 14.08
N SER A 37 -55.67 11.33 15.11
CA SER A 37 -54.43 12.06 15.41
C SER A 37 -53.91 11.79 16.82
N ALA A 38 -52.61 11.99 17.00
CA ALA A 38 -51.87 11.87 18.24
C ALA A 38 -51.19 13.20 18.54
N THR A 39 -51.30 13.66 19.78
CA THR A 39 -50.72 14.93 20.24
C THR A 39 -49.38 14.66 20.92
N LEU A 40 -48.30 15.21 20.37
CA LEU A 40 -46.94 15.01 20.84
C LEU A 40 -46.38 16.31 21.42
N LYS A 41 -45.69 16.23 22.57
CA LYS A 41 -44.86 17.31 23.11
C LYS A 41 -43.42 17.11 22.65
N LEU A 42 -42.89 18.05 21.88
CA LEU A 42 -41.52 18.02 21.39
C LEU A 42 -40.53 18.51 22.46
N PRO A 43 -39.22 18.20 22.32
CA PRO A 43 -38.17 18.72 23.21
C PRO A 43 -38.15 20.24 23.33
N SER A 44 -38.59 20.96 22.28
CA SER A 44 -38.71 22.42 22.26
C SER A 44 -39.84 22.96 23.15
N GLY A 45 -40.68 22.09 23.70
CA GLY A 45 -41.92 22.47 24.41
C GLY A 45 -43.13 22.62 23.50
N GLU A 46 -42.93 22.68 22.17
CA GLU A 46 -44.00 22.75 21.17
C GLU A 46 -44.89 21.50 21.21
N VAL A 47 -46.20 21.71 21.10
CA VAL A 47 -47.20 20.63 21.02
C VAL A 47 -47.67 20.52 19.58
N ARG A 48 -47.59 19.31 19.01
CA ARG A 48 -47.89 19.07 17.60
C ARG A 48 -48.80 17.86 17.42
N LEU A 49 -49.79 18.00 16.54
CA LEU A 49 -50.65 16.89 16.12
C LEU A 49 -50.02 16.14 14.94
N ILE A 50 -49.98 14.82 15.05
CA ILE A 50 -49.45 13.90 14.03
C ILE A 50 -50.44 12.76 13.82
N SER A 51 -50.59 12.28 12.59
CA SER A 51 -51.51 11.16 12.30
C SER A 51 -51.12 9.90 13.08
N LYS A 52 -52.11 9.16 13.59
CA LYS A 52 -51.88 7.88 14.29
C LYS A 52 -51.25 6.81 13.40
N ASN A 53 -51.31 6.98 12.08
CA ASN A 53 -50.71 6.04 11.12
C ASN A 53 -49.20 6.25 10.95
N CYS A 54 -48.63 7.35 11.44
CA CYS A 54 -47.19 7.63 11.33
C CYS A 54 -46.37 6.81 12.34
N SER A 55 -45.17 6.42 11.92
CA SER A 55 -44.26 5.60 12.73
C SER A 55 -43.43 6.43 13.70
N ALA A 56 -43.17 5.87 14.88
CA ALA A 56 -42.23 6.43 15.85
C ALA A 56 -41.57 5.30 16.64
N THR A 57 -40.33 5.51 17.08
CA THR A 57 -39.60 4.53 17.88
C THR A 57 -39.76 4.84 19.37
N VAL A 58 -40.09 3.83 20.17
CA VAL A 58 -40.21 3.97 21.63
C VAL A 58 -38.83 4.08 22.27
N GLY A 59 -38.68 4.98 23.23
CA GLY A 59 -37.45 5.21 23.98
C GLY A 59 -36.66 6.44 23.49
N GLN A 60 -35.37 6.47 23.83
CA GLN A 60 -34.43 7.53 23.50
C GLN A 60 -33.17 6.91 22.91
N VAL A 61 -32.62 7.51 21.85
CA VAL A 61 -31.31 7.12 21.33
C VAL A 61 -30.23 7.87 22.09
N GLY A 62 -29.29 7.13 22.68
CA GLY A 62 -28.14 7.69 23.38
C GLY A 62 -28.02 7.17 24.81
N ASN A 63 -26.78 7.11 25.31
CA ASN A 63 -26.51 6.69 26.68
C ASN A 63 -26.71 7.87 27.65
N VAL A 64 -27.90 7.96 28.24
CA VAL A 64 -28.29 9.00 29.21
C VAL A 64 -27.32 9.05 30.40
N GLY A 65 -26.72 7.92 30.77
CA GLY A 65 -25.76 7.78 31.86
C GLY A 65 -24.35 8.29 31.55
N VAL A 66 -24.04 8.71 30.32
CA VAL A 66 -22.71 9.27 29.99
C VAL A 66 -22.41 10.52 30.81
N ASN A 67 -23.40 11.36 31.08
CA ASN A 67 -23.23 12.56 31.90
C ASN A 67 -23.02 12.23 33.39
N GLN A 68 -23.36 11.02 33.82
CA GLN A 68 -23.14 10.55 35.19
C GLN A 68 -21.79 9.83 35.37
N LYS A 69 -21.04 9.59 34.29
CA LYS A 69 -19.70 8.98 34.39
C LYS A 69 -18.69 10.00 34.92
N SER A 70 -18.30 9.83 36.19
CA SER A 70 -17.13 10.49 36.76
C SER A 70 -15.86 9.81 36.25
N LEU A 71 -14.98 10.58 35.59
CA LEU A 71 -13.63 10.14 35.27
C LEU A 71 -12.79 10.26 36.55
N GLY A 72 -12.89 9.26 37.42
CA GLY A 72 -12.48 9.35 38.83
C GLY A 72 -11.06 9.85 39.08
N ARG A 73 -10.08 9.53 38.22
CA ARG A 73 -8.69 10.00 38.40
C ARG A 73 -8.43 11.29 37.61
N ALA A 74 -7.80 12.26 38.28
CA ALA A 74 -7.24 13.43 37.63
C ALA A 74 -6.26 12.98 36.53
N GLY A 75 -6.52 13.37 35.28
CA GLY A 75 -5.68 13.02 34.12
C GLY A 75 -6.23 11.92 33.20
N SER A 76 -7.26 11.15 33.59
CA SER A 76 -7.86 10.12 32.71
C SER A 76 -8.39 10.67 31.38
N LYS A 77 -8.74 11.97 31.31
CA LYS A 77 -9.09 12.64 30.05
C LYS A 77 -7.95 12.63 29.03
N ARG A 78 -6.68 12.73 29.48
CA ARG A 78 -5.51 12.68 28.58
C ARG A 78 -5.32 11.31 27.95
N TRP A 79 -5.64 10.24 28.68
CA TRP A 79 -5.54 8.86 28.20
C TRP A 79 -6.58 8.58 27.11
N LEU A 80 -7.71 9.30 27.13
CA LEU A 80 -8.73 9.31 26.08
C LEU A 80 -8.39 10.25 24.91
N GLY A 81 -7.15 10.73 24.81
CA GLY A 81 -6.70 11.64 23.74
C GLY A 81 -7.25 13.07 23.85
N LYS A 82 -8.01 13.41 24.90
CA LYS A 82 -8.60 14.74 25.10
C LYS A 82 -7.70 15.59 25.98
N ARG A 83 -7.03 16.57 25.37
CA ARG A 83 -6.22 17.55 26.09
C ARG A 83 -7.09 18.65 26.72
N PRO A 84 -6.80 19.09 27.95
CA PRO A 84 -7.43 20.27 28.52
C PRO A 84 -7.07 21.48 27.65
N VAL A 85 -8.09 22.24 27.26
CA VAL A 85 -7.93 23.46 26.46
C VAL A 85 -8.00 24.65 27.39
N VAL A 86 -7.13 25.64 27.17
CA VAL A 86 -7.13 26.90 27.93
C VAL A 86 -8.43 27.66 27.64
N ARG A 87 -8.93 28.45 28.60
CA ARG A 87 -10.11 29.30 28.35
C ARG A 87 -9.79 30.26 27.20
N GLY A 88 -10.70 30.40 26.24
CA GLY A 88 -10.53 31.26 25.06
C GLY A 88 -10.14 32.71 25.35
N VAL A 89 -10.52 33.23 26.52
CA VAL A 89 -10.16 34.57 27.01
C VAL A 89 -8.65 34.72 27.27
N VAL A 90 -7.96 33.62 27.58
CA VAL A 90 -6.53 33.56 27.94
C VAL A 90 -5.66 33.06 26.77
N MET A 91 -6.26 32.83 25.60
CA MET A 91 -5.55 32.52 24.35
C MET A 91 -5.16 33.81 23.63
N ASN A 92 -4.21 33.77 22.70
CA ASN A 92 -3.91 34.93 21.85
C ASN A 92 -5.08 35.25 20.89
N PRO A 93 -5.16 36.48 20.36
CA PRO A 93 -6.23 36.89 19.43
C PRO A 93 -6.29 36.09 18.12
N VAL A 94 -5.18 35.48 17.72
CA VAL A 94 -5.10 34.60 16.54
C VAL A 94 -5.57 33.18 16.84
N ASP A 95 -5.37 32.71 18.07
CA ASP A 95 -5.56 31.32 18.47
C ASP A 95 -7.00 30.97 18.85
N HIS A 96 -7.82 31.98 19.20
CA HIS A 96 -9.22 31.77 19.52
C HIS A 96 -10.14 32.39 18.44
N PRO A 97 -11.21 31.69 18.01
CA PRO A 97 -12.12 32.19 16.98
C PRO A 97 -12.72 33.56 17.32
N HIS A 98 -12.95 33.85 18.60
CA HIS A 98 -13.48 35.13 19.06
C HIS A 98 -12.41 36.21 19.35
N GLY A 99 -11.14 35.97 19.04
CA GLY A 99 -10.04 36.90 19.31
C GLY A 99 -9.61 36.93 20.77
N GLY A 100 -9.08 35.83 21.29
CA GLY A 100 -8.67 35.71 22.70
C GLY A 100 -7.74 36.84 23.18
N GLY A 101 -7.71 37.13 24.48
CA GLY A 101 -6.66 37.97 25.06
C GLY A 101 -7.01 39.42 25.45
N GLU A 102 -8.27 39.77 25.69
CA GLU A 102 -8.62 41.12 26.21
C GLU A 102 -9.11 41.16 27.67
N GLY A 103 -8.87 40.12 28.47
CA GLY A 103 -8.93 40.12 29.94
C GLY A 103 -10.26 40.53 30.65
N ARG A 104 -11.22 41.14 29.95
CA ARG A 104 -12.48 41.70 30.45
C ARG A 104 -13.64 41.53 29.46
N ALA A 105 -13.37 41.35 28.16
CA ALA A 105 -14.39 41.12 27.14
C ALA A 105 -14.43 39.63 26.70
N PRO A 106 -15.59 38.94 26.75
CA PRO A 106 -15.71 37.55 26.30
C PRO A 106 -15.64 37.38 24.77
N ILE A 107 -15.74 38.47 23.99
CA ILE A 107 -15.63 38.50 22.53
C ILE A 107 -14.69 39.65 22.14
N GLY A 108 -13.46 39.33 21.72
CA GLY A 108 -12.45 40.31 21.28
C GLY A 108 -12.53 40.68 19.80
N ARG A 109 -13.54 40.18 19.07
CA ARG A 109 -13.83 40.51 17.67
C ARG A 109 -15.19 41.19 17.54
N LYS A 110 -15.40 41.96 16.46
CA LYS A 110 -16.66 42.67 16.17
C LYS A 110 -17.92 41.80 16.24
N LYS A 111 -17.79 40.49 15.99
CA LYS A 111 -18.84 39.49 16.11
C LYS A 111 -18.22 38.16 16.53
N PRO A 112 -18.92 37.33 17.31
CA PRO A 112 -18.44 35.99 17.60
C PRO A 112 -18.46 35.18 16.32
N THR A 113 -17.35 34.51 16.03
CA THR A 113 -17.19 33.64 14.87
C THR A 113 -16.90 32.19 15.27
N THR A 114 -17.34 31.24 14.45
CA THR A 114 -16.93 29.84 14.54
C THR A 114 -15.44 29.69 14.25
N PRO A 115 -14.81 28.54 14.56
CA PRO A 115 -13.42 28.24 14.16
C PRO A 115 -13.12 28.42 12.67
N TRP A 116 -14.16 28.42 11.84
CA TRP A 116 -14.10 28.59 10.39
C TRP A 116 -14.47 30.01 9.93
N GLY A 117 -14.53 30.99 10.85
CA GLY A 117 -14.73 32.40 10.53
C GLY A 117 -16.18 32.84 10.31
N TYR A 118 -17.17 31.95 10.44
CA TYR A 118 -18.59 32.30 10.24
C TYR A 118 -19.21 32.94 11.49
N PRO A 119 -20.10 33.95 11.37
CA PRO A 119 -20.79 34.54 12.53
C PRO A 119 -21.61 33.51 13.32
N ALA A 120 -21.44 33.49 14.65
CA ALA A 120 -22.04 32.51 15.56
C ALA A 120 -23.30 33.02 16.29
N LEU A 121 -23.59 34.32 16.27
CA LEU A 121 -24.83 34.88 16.83
C LEU A 121 -25.94 34.96 15.78
N GLY A 122 -27.00 34.19 16.02
CA GLY A 122 -28.38 34.39 15.58
C GLY A 122 -28.62 34.89 14.16
N LYS A 123 -28.73 33.98 13.18
CA LYS A 123 -29.64 34.23 12.06
C LYS A 123 -31.06 33.90 12.53
N ARG A 124 -32.00 34.82 12.37
CA ARG A 124 -33.45 34.53 12.55
C ARG A 124 -33.81 33.34 11.66
N THR A 125 -34.14 32.20 12.24
CA THR A 125 -34.72 31.06 11.53
C THR A 125 -36.23 31.10 11.68
N ALA A 126 -36.90 31.87 10.82
CA ALA A 126 -38.27 31.69 10.33
C ALA A 126 -38.73 32.97 9.64
N ASN A 127 -39.03 32.90 8.33
CA ASN A 127 -40.00 33.80 7.71
C ASN A 127 -41.34 33.06 7.72
N ALA A 128 -42.36 33.73 8.26
CA ALA A 128 -43.74 33.28 8.22
C ALA A 128 -44.28 33.34 6.77
N SER A 129 -44.88 32.22 6.35
CA SER A 129 -45.96 32.08 5.36
C SER A 129 -45.90 32.87 4.03
N SER A 130 -45.76 32.13 2.92
CA SER A 130 -46.70 32.20 1.78
C SER A 130 -46.42 31.07 0.78
N ASN A 131 -47.49 30.44 0.28
CA ASN A 131 -47.58 29.44 -0.80
C ASN A 131 -47.45 27.95 -0.43
N MET A 132 -48.47 27.45 0.28
CA MET A 132 -48.85 26.03 0.32
C MET A 132 -49.80 25.69 -0.86
N GLY A 133 -49.29 25.80 -2.09
CA GLY A 133 -50.08 25.48 -3.30
C GLY A 133 -49.28 25.04 -4.52
N SER A 134 -47.96 25.30 -4.56
CA SER A 134 -47.09 24.95 -5.71
C SER A 134 -45.95 23.98 -5.37
N ASN A 135 -45.90 23.46 -4.14
CA ASN A 135 -44.76 22.67 -3.68
C ASN A 135 -44.84 21.17 -4.00
N GLU A 136 -46.00 20.58 -4.30
CA GLU A 136 -46.03 19.15 -4.64
C GLU A 136 -45.44 18.88 -6.04
N ALA A 137 -45.76 19.71 -7.04
CA ALA A 137 -45.19 19.59 -8.37
C ALA A 137 -43.66 19.83 -8.37
N ASN A 138 -43.18 20.89 -7.71
CA ASN A 138 -41.73 21.18 -7.63
C ASN A 138 -40.94 20.18 -6.76
N LEU A 139 -41.56 19.60 -5.73
CA LEU A 139 -40.90 18.57 -4.91
C LEU A 139 -40.86 17.20 -5.62
N VAL A 140 -41.85 16.91 -6.47
CA VAL A 140 -41.87 15.70 -7.31
C VAL A 140 -40.89 15.85 -8.47
N ILE A 141 -40.80 17.03 -9.11
CA ILE A 141 -39.81 17.32 -10.16
C ILE A 141 -38.39 17.26 -9.58
N SER A 142 -38.12 17.91 -8.44
CA SER A 142 -36.79 17.83 -7.81
C SER A 142 -36.43 16.42 -7.31
N LYS A 143 -37.38 15.63 -6.83
CA LYS A 143 -37.14 14.22 -6.48
C LYS A 143 -36.91 13.34 -7.71
N ALA A 144 -37.64 13.54 -8.79
CA ALA A 144 -37.44 12.81 -10.03
C ALA A 144 -36.08 13.15 -10.66
N GLU A 145 -35.67 14.42 -10.63
CA GLU A 145 -34.35 14.87 -11.09
C GLU A 145 -33.23 14.37 -10.19
N VAL A 146 -33.39 14.40 -8.87
CA VAL A 146 -32.41 13.84 -7.92
C VAL A 146 -32.33 12.32 -8.05
N ASN A 147 -33.46 11.61 -8.18
CA ASN A 147 -33.47 10.16 -8.40
C ASN A 147 -32.89 9.78 -9.76
N LYS A 148 -33.08 10.61 -10.80
CA LYS A 148 -32.43 10.43 -12.11
C LYS A 148 -30.94 10.72 -12.07
N ALA A 149 -30.50 11.71 -11.28
CA ALA A 149 -29.09 12.03 -11.06
C ALA A 149 -28.36 11.02 -10.15
N LEU A 150 -29.10 10.33 -9.27
CA LEU A 150 -28.61 9.28 -8.38
C LEU A 150 -28.75 7.86 -8.95
N ALA A 151 -29.50 7.67 -10.03
CA ALA A 151 -29.67 6.38 -10.68
C ALA A 151 -28.31 5.73 -10.97
N GLY A 152 -28.08 4.51 -10.47
CA GLY A 152 -26.80 3.81 -10.59
C GLY A 152 -25.73 4.21 -9.55
N ARG A 153 -26.05 5.09 -8.59
CA ARG A 153 -25.13 5.59 -7.55
C ARG A 153 -25.65 5.39 -6.12
N ASP A 154 -26.75 4.69 -5.94
CA ASP A 154 -27.31 4.33 -4.64
C ASP A 154 -27.48 2.82 -4.49
N GLN A 155 -27.79 2.36 -3.28
CA GLN A 155 -27.91 0.93 -2.99
C GLN A 155 -29.18 0.30 -3.55
N GLU A 156 -30.29 1.05 -3.58
CA GLU A 156 -31.58 0.54 -4.04
C GLU A 156 -31.55 0.24 -5.55
N THR A 157 -30.86 1.08 -6.33
CA THR A 157 -30.74 0.90 -7.78
C THR A 157 -29.65 -0.08 -8.21
N THR A 158 -28.61 -0.27 -7.40
CA THR A 158 -27.44 -1.09 -7.78
C THR A 158 -27.31 -2.42 -7.04
N GLY A 159 -27.98 -2.56 -5.89
CA GLY A 159 -27.79 -3.67 -4.97
C GLY A 159 -26.49 -3.62 -4.15
N PHE A 160 -25.64 -2.60 -4.34
CA PHE A 160 -24.37 -2.45 -3.61
C PHE A 160 -24.46 -1.31 -2.59
N ALA A 161 -24.14 -1.60 -1.33
CA ALA A 161 -24.00 -0.59 -0.28
C ALA A 161 -22.82 0.37 -0.56
N TRP A 162 -22.79 1.53 0.11
CA TRP A 162 -21.79 2.59 -0.14
C TRP A 162 -20.34 2.13 0.04
N TRP A 163 -20.06 1.25 1.01
CA TRP A 163 -18.72 0.71 1.28
C TRP A 163 -18.22 -0.28 0.21
N ALA A 164 -19.12 -0.76 -0.65
CA ALA A 164 -18.83 -1.53 -1.87
C ALA A 164 -19.10 -0.71 -3.14
N GLY A 165 -19.10 0.62 -3.04
CA GLY A 165 -19.55 1.52 -4.10
C GLY A 165 -18.84 1.34 -5.45
N ASN A 166 -17.56 0.95 -5.46
CA ASN A 166 -16.82 0.72 -6.71
C ASN A 166 -17.33 -0.50 -7.49
N ALA A 167 -18.00 -1.46 -6.84
CA ALA A 167 -18.64 -2.58 -7.54
C ALA A 167 -19.77 -2.12 -8.48
N ARG A 168 -20.29 -0.91 -8.30
CA ARG A 168 -21.27 -0.29 -9.21
C ARG A 168 -20.67 0.04 -10.57
N LEU A 169 -19.35 0.10 -10.69
CA LEU A 169 -18.64 0.45 -11.93
C LEU A 169 -18.38 -0.76 -12.84
N ILE A 170 -18.74 -1.98 -12.44
CA ILE A 170 -18.39 -3.22 -13.17
C ILE A 170 -18.80 -3.15 -14.65
N ASN A 171 -19.97 -2.58 -14.96
CA ASN A 171 -20.47 -2.47 -16.34
C ASN A 171 -20.50 -1.02 -16.86
N LEU A 172 -19.76 -0.10 -16.24
CA LEU A 172 -19.65 1.29 -16.67
C LEU A 172 -18.24 1.54 -17.19
N SER A 173 -17.95 1.04 -18.40
CA SER A 173 -16.59 0.95 -18.96
C SER A 173 -15.87 2.30 -19.03
N GLY A 174 -16.59 3.39 -19.35
CA GLY A 174 -16.01 4.74 -19.39
C GLY A 174 -15.66 5.29 -18.02
N LYS A 175 -16.55 5.11 -17.03
CA LYS A 175 -16.27 5.52 -15.64
C LYS A 175 -15.19 4.67 -14.99
N LEU A 176 -15.18 3.37 -15.27
CA LEU A 176 -14.17 2.45 -14.78
C LEU A 176 -12.80 2.76 -15.40
N LEU A 177 -12.75 3.13 -16.68
CA LEU A 177 -11.53 3.68 -17.30
C LEU A 177 -11.04 4.93 -16.56
N GLY A 178 -11.93 5.89 -16.30
CA GLY A 178 -11.60 7.09 -15.54
C GLY A 178 -11.02 6.78 -14.15
N ALA A 179 -11.60 5.82 -13.43
CA ALA A 179 -11.09 5.36 -12.14
C ALA A 179 -9.68 4.76 -12.25
N HIS A 180 -9.41 3.91 -13.25
CA HIS A 180 -8.08 3.32 -13.47
C HIS A 180 -7.04 4.38 -13.84
N VAL A 181 -7.36 5.30 -14.74
CA VAL A 181 -6.44 6.37 -15.17
C VAL A 181 -6.17 7.34 -14.03
N ALA A 182 -7.17 7.71 -13.24
CA ALA A 182 -6.98 8.53 -12.04
C ALA A 182 -6.09 7.82 -11.01
N HIS A 183 -6.29 6.52 -10.79
CA HIS A 183 -5.45 5.74 -9.89
C HIS A 183 -4.00 5.64 -10.38
N ALA A 184 -3.78 5.44 -11.68
CA ALA A 184 -2.43 5.53 -12.27
C ALA A 184 -1.80 6.92 -12.02
N GLY A 185 -2.59 7.98 -12.15
CA GLY A 185 -2.19 9.34 -11.77
C GLY A 185 -1.74 9.44 -10.31
N LEU A 186 -2.42 8.80 -9.36
CA LEU A 186 -2.02 8.79 -7.94
C LEU A 186 -0.67 8.06 -7.72
N ILE A 187 -0.44 6.94 -8.39
CA ILE A 187 0.83 6.21 -8.30
C ILE A 187 1.98 7.08 -8.83
N VAL A 188 1.80 7.67 -10.01
CA VAL A 188 2.82 8.53 -10.65
C VAL A 188 3.03 9.83 -9.85
N PHE A 189 1.97 10.37 -9.24
CA PHE A 189 2.06 11.50 -8.32
C PHE A 189 2.91 11.16 -7.10
N TRP A 190 2.66 10.00 -6.47
CA TRP A 190 3.46 9.54 -5.33
C TRP A 190 4.93 9.38 -5.72
N ALA A 191 5.23 8.76 -6.87
CA ALA A 191 6.59 8.60 -7.35
C ALA A 191 7.30 9.96 -7.53
N GLY A 192 6.64 10.93 -8.16
CA GLY A 192 7.21 12.27 -8.36
C GLY A 192 7.37 13.05 -7.06
N ALA A 193 6.33 13.11 -6.24
CA ALA A 193 6.32 13.85 -4.98
C ALA A 193 7.29 13.26 -3.95
N MET A 194 7.30 11.93 -3.78
CA MET A 194 8.20 11.26 -2.85
C MET A 194 9.66 11.35 -3.31
N ASN A 195 9.93 11.26 -4.62
CA ASN A 195 11.29 11.45 -5.14
C ASN A 195 11.78 12.88 -4.88
N LEU A 196 10.99 13.91 -5.18
CA LEU A 196 11.37 15.30 -4.87
C LEU A 196 11.52 15.55 -3.37
N PHE A 197 10.71 14.88 -2.55
CA PHE A 197 10.85 14.92 -1.09
C PHE A 197 12.18 14.32 -0.64
N GLU A 198 12.57 13.15 -1.18
CA GLU A 198 13.87 12.53 -0.90
C GLU A 198 15.02 13.42 -1.36
N VAL A 199 14.98 13.96 -2.59
CA VAL A 199 15.98 14.91 -3.09
C VAL A 199 16.11 16.13 -2.17
N ALA A 200 15.00 16.67 -1.65
CA ALA A 200 15.01 17.83 -0.77
C ALA A 200 15.61 17.56 0.61
N HIS A 201 15.61 16.31 1.08
CA HIS A 201 16.16 15.90 2.39
C HIS A 201 17.51 15.18 2.27
N PHE A 202 17.99 14.99 1.05
CA PHE A 202 19.21 14.23 0.79
C PHE A 202 20.47 15.02 1.15
N VAL A 203 21.35 14.38 1.92
CA VAL A 203 22.69 14.86 2.26
C VAL A 203 23.69 13.93 1.56
N PRO A 204 24.40 14.40 0.51
CA PRO A 204 25.29 13.57 -0.30
C PRO A 204 26.45 12.91 0.44
N GLU A 205 26.94 13.54 1.51
CA GLU A 205 28.05 13.04 2.33
C GLU A 205 27.68 11.84 3.22
N LYS A 206 26.38 11.52 3.34
CA LYS A 206 25.89 10.39 4.13
C LYS A 206 25.46 9.24 3.23
N PRO A 207 25.64 7.97 3.66
CA PRO A 207 25.04 6.84 2.95
C PRO A 207 23.53 7.01 2.75
N MET A 208 23.01 6.59 1.59
CA MET A 208 21.58 6.70 1.30
C MET A 208 20.72 5.94 2.31
N TYR A 209 21.21 4.78 2.75
CA TYR A 209 20.50 3.90 3.66
C TYR A 209 20.37 4.44 5.09
N GLU A 210 21.14 5.46 5.48
CA GLU A 210 21.01 6.13 6.78
C GLU A 210 19.91 7.20 6.79
N GLN A 211 19.40 7.58 5.61
CA GLN A 211 18.57 8.77 5.44
C GLN A 211 17.09 8.44 5.20
N GLY A 212 16.71 7.16 5.29
CA GLY A 212 15.33 6.71 5.08
C GLY A 212 14.88 6.84 3.62
N LEU A 213 15.80 6.69 2.66
CA LEU A 213 15.55 6.82 1.23
C LEU A 213 15.21 5.45 0.63
N ILE A 214 14.22 5.42 -0.25
CA ILE A 214 13.86 4.22 -1.01
C ILE A 214 13.81 4.48 -2.51
N LEU A 215 13.56 5.70 -3.00
CA LEU A 215 13.49 5.99 -4.43
C LEU A 215 14.84 6.36 -5.03
N LEU A 216 15.66 7.16 -4.33
CA LEU A 216 17.01 7.48 -4.81
C LEU A 216 17.88 6.22 -5.01
N PRO A 217 17.86 5.22 -4.10
CA PRO A 217 18.52 3.94 -4.35
C PRO A 217 18.12 3.26 -5.67
N HIS A 218 16.84 3.31 -6.07
CA HIS A 218 16.41 2.72 -7.35
C HIS A 218 17.00 3.46 -8.55
N LEU A 219 17.08 4.80 -8.48
CA LEU A 219 17.68 5.61 -9.55
C LEU A 219 19.20 5.43 -9.61
N ALA A 220 19.86 5.32 -8.46
CA ALA A 220 21.28 5.03 -8.34
C ALA A 220 21.64 3.65 -8.89
N THR A 221 20.84 2.61 -8.63
CA THR A 221 21.02 1.28 -9.23
C THR A 221 20.98 1.32 -10.76
N LEU A 222 20.16 2.20 -11.35
CA LEU A 222 20.14 2.41 -12.81
C LEU A 222 21.36 3.20 -13.33
N GLY A 223 22.34 3.50 -12.47
CA GLY A 223 23.57 4.21 -12.81
C GLY A 223 23.38 5.71 -13.02
N TRP A 224 22.32 6.32 -12.46
CA TRP A 224 22.15 7.76 -12.50
C TRP A 224 22.72 8.43 -11.27
N GLY A 225 23.53 9.46 -11.48
CA GLY A 225 24.03 10.33 -10.40
C GLY A 225 25.09 9.71 -9.49
N VAL A 226 25.56 8.49 -9.78
CA VAL A 226 26.55 7.77 -8.97
C VAL A 226 27.81 7.41 -9.76
N GLY A 227 28.92 7.28 -9.05
CA GLY A 227 30.21 6.83 -9.57
C GLY A 227 30.82 5.67 -8.76
N PRO A 228 32.16 5.53 -8.78
CA PRO A 228 32.86 4.46 -8.08
C PRO A 228 32.53 4.41 -6.58
N GLY A 229 32.38 3.20 -6.04
CA GLY A 229 31.98 2.96 -4.65
C GLY A 229 30.53 3.35 -4.32
N GLY A 230 29.75 3.79 -5.31
CA GLY A 230 28.38 4.27 -5.10
C GLY A 230 28.28 5.71 -4.62
N GLU A 231 29.36 6.48 -4.74
CA GLU A 231 29.39 7.91 -4.37
C GLU A 231 28.45 8.71 -5.27
N VAL A 232 27.65 9.61 -4.68
CA VAL A 232 26.77 10.50 -5.44
C VAL A 232 27.56 11.67 -6.01
N ILE A 233 27.62 11.74 -7.34
CA ILE A 233 28.36 12.76 -8.10
C ILE A 233 27.45 13.84 -8.70
N ASP A 234 26.16 13.53 -8.91
CA ASP A 234 25.17 14.48 -9.47
C ASP A 234 23.75 14.13 -9.03
N THR A 235 23.07 15.06 -8.36
CA THR A 235 21.67 14.88 -7.91
C THR A 235 20.65 15.32 -8.96
N PHE A 236 21.06 15.98 -10.04
CA PHE A 236 20.15 16.50 -11.06
C PHE A 236 19.30 15.41 -11.74
N PRO A 237 19.82 14.21 -12.08
CA PRO A 237 18.99 13.13 -12.63
C PRO A 237 17.83 12.72 -11.70
N TYR A 238 18.05 12.76 -10.38
CA TYR A 238 17.01 12.45 -9.40
C TYR A 238 15.91 13.50 -9.41
N PHE A 239 16.31 14.78 -9.42
CA PHE A 239 15.39 15.91 -9.55
C PHE A 239 14.57 15.84 -10.84
N VAL A 240 15.22 15.60 -11.98
CA VAL A 240 14.55 15.47 -13.29
C VAL A 240 13.50 14.35 -13.25
N SER A 241 13.87 13.17 -12.75
CA SER A 241 12.92 12.06 -12.59
C SER A 241 11.70 12.47 -11.75
N GLY A 242 11.92 13.14 -10.62
CA GLY A 242 10.86 13.60 -9.73
C GLY A 242 9.90 14.58 -10.41
N VAL A 243 10.43 15.57 -11.12
CA VAL A 243 9.63 16.56 -11.86
C VAL A 243 8.83 15.90 -12.99
N LEU A 244 9.46 15.03 -13.80
CA LEU A 244 8.79 14.40 -14.94
C LEU A 244 7.62 13.51 -14.49
N HIS A 245 7.78 12.74 -13.41
CA HIS A 245 6.69 11.98 -12.83
C HIS A 245 5.60 12.90 -12.28
N LEU A 246 5.96 13.94 -11.53
CA LEU A 246 4.98 14.87 -10.96
C LEU A 246 4.13 15.56 -12.04
N ILE A 247 4.74 16.01 -13.13
CA ILE A 247 4.02 16.63 -14.26
C ILE A 247 3.16 15.60 -15.00
N SER A 248 3.68 14.40 -15.27
CA SER A 248 2.93 13.34 -15.94
C SER A 248 1.69 12.93 -15.13
N SER A 249 1.79 12.96 -13.79
CA SER A 249 0.67 12.66 -12.89
C SER A 249 -0.51 13.62 -13.06
N ALA A 250 -0.26 14.89 -13.38
CA ALA A 250 -1.31 15.88 -13.62
C ALA A 250 -2.08 15.57 -14.90
N VAL A 251 -1.40 15.13 -15.96
CA VAL A 251 -2.02 14.72 -17.23
C VAL A 251 -2.91 13.49 -17.02
N LEU A 252 -2.41 12.49 -16.29
CA LEU A 252 -3.18 11.29 -15.95
C LEU A 252 -4.36 11.63 -15.03
N GLY A 253 -4.16 12.48 -14.02
CA GLY A 253 -5.22 12.95 -13.14
C GLY A 253 -6.33 13.67 -13.90
N PHE A 254 -5.98 14.55 -14.84
CA PHE A 254 -6.94 15.24 -15.71
C PHE A 254 -7.74 14.25 -16.56
N GLY A 255 -7.06 13.33 -17.26
CA GLY A 255 -7.73 12.29 -18.06
C GLY A 255 -8.65 11.39 -17.22
N GLY A 256 -8.21 11.00 -16.03
CA GLY A 256 -8.98 10.19 -15.09
C GLY A 256 -10.24 10.90 -14.59
N ILE A 257 -10.13 12.16 -14.18
CA ILE A 257 -11.27 12.98 -13.73
C ILE A 257 -12.26 13.19 -14.88
N TYR A 258 -11.76 13.52 -16.08
CA TYR A 258 -12.59 13.69 -17.27
C TYR A 258 -13.42 12.43 -17.54
N HIS A 259 -12.79 11.26 -17.66
CA HIS A 259 -13.50 10.02 -17.96
C HIS A 259 -14.41 9.53 -16.82
N ALA A 260 -14.09 9.83 -15.56
CA ALA A 260 -14.93 9.46 -14.43
C ALA A 260 -16.23 10.31 -14.35
N LEU A 261 -16.13 11.60 -14.66
CA LEU A 261 -17.19 12.58 -14.36
C LEU A 261 -17.91 13.14 -15.61
N LEU A 262 -17.18 13.43 -16.69
CA LEU A 262 -17.68 14.17 -17.85
C LEU A 262 -17.79 13.32 -19.11
N GLY A 263 -16.89 12.36 -19.31
CA GLY A 263 -16.90 11.46 -20.44
C GLY A 263 -18.12 10.52 -20.47
N PRO A 264 -18.31 9.79 -21.59
CA PRO A 264 -19.41 8.83 -21.71
C PRO A 264 -19.31 7.75 -20.62
N GLU A 265 -20.45 7.32 -20.05
CA GLU A 265 -20.47 6.36 -18.95
C GLU A 265 -20.06 4.94 -19.41
N THR A 266 -20.43 4.61 -20.65
CA THR A 266 -20.18 3.37 -21.38
C THR A 266 -19.50 3.70 -22.71
N LEU A 267 -18.61 2.82 -23.19
CA LEU A 267 -17.82 3.05 -24.41
C LEU A 267 -18.29 2.21 -25.61
N GLU A 268 -19.16 1.24 -25.38
CA GLU A 268 -19.58 0.21 -26.33
C GLU A 268 -20.27 0.79 -27.57
N GLU A 269 -21.11 1.82 -27.38
CA GLU A 269 -21.87 2.43 -28.46
C GLU A 269 -21.07 3.48 -29.23
N SER A 270 -20.34 4.35 -28.51
CA SER A 270 -19.64 5.48 -29.13
C SER A 270 -18.30 5.08 -29.74
N PHE A 271 -17.60 4.11 -29.15
CA PHE A 271 -16.25 3.72 -29.56
C PHE A 271 -16.06 2.20 -29.47
N PRO A 272 -16.50 1.42 -30.48
CA PRO A 272 -16.45 -0.05 -30.44
C PRO A 272 -15.06 -0.65 -30.22
N PHE A 273 -13.99 0.07 -30.63
CA PHE A 273 -12.61 -0.35 -30.34
C PHE A 273 -12.25 -0.24 -28.85
N PHE A 274 -12.83 0.69 -28.10
CA PHE A 274 -12.56 0.87 -26.67
C PHE A 274 -13.63 0.24 -25.77
N GLY A 275 -14.85 0.04 -26.28
CA GLY A 275 -15.91 -0.67 -25.59
C GLY A 275 -15.62 -2.16 -25.41
N TYR A 276 -16.13 -2.74 -24.33
CA TYR A 276 -15.95 -4.17 -24.04
C TYR A 276 -17.04 -4.72 -23.14
N VAL A 277 -17.28 -6.04 -23.25
CA VAL A 277 -18.09 -6.79 -22.30
C VAL A 277 -17.19 -7.86 -21.69
N TRP A 278 -17.18 -8.01 -20.37
CA TRP A 278 -16.29 -8.95 -19.66
C TRP A 278 -16.38 -10.41 -20.15
N LYS A 279 -17.52 -10.79 -20.71
CA LYS A 279 -17.78 -12.13 -21.25
C LYS A 279 -17.25 -12.31 -22.68
N ASP A 280 -16.91 -11.23 -23.40
CA ASP A 280 -16.26 -11.32 -24.71
C ASP A 280 -14.78 -11.71 -24.50
N ARG A 281 -14.56 -13.02 -24.58
CA ARG A 281 -13.25 -13.61 -24.35
C ARG A 281 -12.18 -13.14 -25.35
N ASN A 282 -12.57 -12.81 -26.58
CA ASN A 282 -11.61 -12.35 -27.59
C ASN A 282 -11.20 -10.92 -27.29
N LYS A 283 -12.15 -10.07 -26.91
CA LYS A 283 -11.84 -8.70 -26.51
C LYS A 283 -10.94 -8.67 -25.27
N MET A 284 -11.19 -9.56 -24.30
CA MET A 284 -10.37 -9.66 -23.09
C MET A 284 -8.94 -10.12 -23.39
N THR A 285 -8.74 -11.09 -24.30
CA THR A 285 -7.39 -11.43 -24.74
C THR A 285 -6.76 -10.24 -25.46
N THR A 286 -7.40 -9.65 -26.48
CA THR A 286 -6.83 -8.50 -27.19
C THR A 286 -6.36 -7.36 -26.27
N ILE A 287 -7.12 -7.03 -25.22
CA ILE A 287 -6.71 -6.03 -24.22
C ILE A 287 -5.51 -6.51 -23.40
N LEU A 288 -5.52 -7.73 -22.88
CA LEU A 288 -4.37 -8.34 -22.19
C LEU A 288 -3.10 -8.22 -23.04
N ASP A 289 -3.24 -8.37 -24.35
CA ASP A 289 -2.13 -8.54 -25.27
C ASP A 289 -1.42 -7.24 -25.60
N ILE A 290 -2.20 -6.17 -25.78
CA ILE A 290 -1.66 -4.82 -25.91
C ILE A 290 -0.82 -4.51 -24.66
N HIS A 291 -1.31 -4.88 -23.47
CA HIS A 291 -0.53 -4.69 -22.24
C HIS A 291 0.72 -5.57 -22.19
N LEU A 292 0.67 -6.84 -22.63
CA LEU A 292 1.85 -7.70 -22.70
C LEU A 292 2.94 -7.12 -23.62
N ILE A 293 2.55 -6.59 -24.79
CA ILE A 293 3.50 -5.93 -25.69
C ILE A 293 4.11 -4.69 -25.02
N LEU A 294 3.30 -3.85 -24.36
CA LEU A 294 3.81 -2.67 -23.64
C LEU A 294 4.74 -3.04 -22.49
N LEU A 295 4.45 -4.12 -21.75
CA LEU A 295 5.34 -4.66 -20.71
C LEU A 295 6.64 -5.18 -21.31
N GLY A 296 6.58 -5.85 -22.46
CA GLY A 296 7.76 -6.32 -23.18
C GLY A 296 8.66 -5.16 -23.64
N ILE A 297 8.06 -4.08 -24.15
CA ILE A 297 8.79 -2.82 -24.46
C ILE A 297 9.42 -2.25 -23.18
N GLY A 298 8.70 -2.24 -22.06
CA GLY A 298 9.23 -1.81 -20.77
C GLY A 298 10.47 -2.59 -20.33
N ALA A 299 10.48 -3.92 -20.49
CA ALA A 299 11.65 -4.74 -20.21
C ALA A 299 12.84 -4.38 -21.11
N PHE A 300 12.60 -4.12 -22.40
CA PHE A 300 13.66 -3.67 -23.32
C PHE A 300 14.19 -2.27 -23.00
N LEU A 301 13.42 -1.37 -22.38
CA LEU A 301 13.94 -0.07 -21.94
C LEU A 301 15.08 -0.23 -20.92
N LEU A 302 14.99 -1.20 -20.00
CA LEU A 302 16.08 -1.52 -19.08
C LEU A 302 17.29 -2.08 -19.84
N VAL A 303 17.08 -2.97 -20.80
CA VAL A 303 18.16 -3.50 -21.66
C VAL A 303 18.86 -2.35 -22.38
N PHE A 304 18.11 -1.45 -23.01
CA PHE A 304 18.69 -0.30 -23.70
C PHE A 304 19.46 0.63 -22.75
N LYS A 305 18.96 0.84 -21.52
CA LYS A 305 19.68 1.59 -20.48
C LYS A 305 21.04 0.97 -20.17
N ALA A 306 21.07 -0.34 -19.95
CA ALA A 306 22.28 -1.08 -19.58
C ALA A 306 23.32 -1.18 -20.72
N LEU A 307 22.87 -1.28 -21.98
CA LEU A 307 23.77 -1.46 -23.13
C LEU A 307 24.27 -0.11 -23.68
N TYR A 308 23.36 0.84 -23.89
CA TYR A 308 23.63 2.02 -24.71
C TYR A 308 23.69 3.31 -23.90
N PHE A 309 22.82 3.48 -22.90
CA PHE A 309 22.66 4.74 -22.17
C PHE A 309 23.40 4.74 -20.83
N GLY A 310 24.72 4.64 -20.91
CA GLY A 310 25.63 4.82 -19.76
C GLY A 310 25.81 3.60 -18.86
N GLY A 311 24.98 2.55 -18.98
CA GLY A 311 25.11 1.35 -18.16
C GLY A 311 24.25 1.35 -16.90
N VAL A 312 24.56 0.48 -15.96
CA VAL A 312 23.89 0.35 -14.65
C VAL A 312 24.96 0.18 -13.57
N TYR A 313 24.60 0.39 -12.30
CA TYR A 313 25.54 0.22 -11.19
C TYR A 313 25.82 -1.26 -10.93
N ASP A 314 27.09 -1.66 -10.96
CA ASP A 314 27.54 -3.00 -10.63
C ASP A 314 28.34 -3.00 -9.33
N THR A 315 27.80 -3.57 -8.25
CA THR A 315 28.55 -3.74 -6.99
C THR A 315 29.72 -4.75 -7.15
N TRP A 316 29.67 -5.62 -8.15
CA TRP A 316 30.66 -6.67 -8.44
C TRP A 316 31.74 -6.23 -9.43
N ALA A 317 31.77 -4.96 -9.82
CA ALA A 317 32.80 -4.45 -10.72
C ALA A 317 34.21 -4.70 -10.15
N PRO A 318 35.18 -5.15 -10.99
CA PRO A 318 36.54 -5.40 -10.53
C PRO A 318 37.20 -4.15 -9.94
N GLY A 319 37.66 -4.24 -8.69
CA GLY A 319 38.26 -3.10 -7.97
C GLY A 319 37.29 -2.31 -7.09
N GLY A 320 36.02 -2.66 -7.07
CA GLY A 320 34.96 -2.01 -6.29
C GLY A 320 33.79 -1.60 -7.17
N GLY A 321 32.60 -1.47 -6.58
CA GLY A 321 31.38 -1.24 -7.34
C GLY A 321 31.41 0.06 -8.15
N ASP A 322 30.91 0.03 -9.39
CA ASP A 322 30.92 1.20 -10.30
C ASP A 322 29.83 1.09 -11.36
N VAL A 323 29.51 2.19 -12.03
CA VAL A 323 28.60 2.18 -13.19
C VAL A 323 29.32 1.62 -14.40
N ARG A 324 28.76 0.57 -15.00
CA ARG A 324 29.31 -0.01 -16.24
C ARG A 324 28.25 -0.36 -17.25
N LYS A 325 28.65 -0.31 -18.53
CA LYS A 325 27.87 -0.85 -19.64
C LYS A 325 27.96 -2.38 -19.63
N ILE A 326 26.84 -3.02 -19.94
CA ILE A 326 26.76 -4.48 -20.06
C ILE A 326 26.88 -4.83 -21.54
N THR A 327 28.01 -5.41 -21.94
CA THR A 327 28.32 -5.71 -23.34
C THR A 327 28.12 -7.18 -23.71
N ASN A 328 28.28 -8.09 -22.75
CA ASN A 328 28.26 -9.54 -22.97
C ASN A 328 27.08 -10.18 -22.25
N LEU A 329 25.89 -10.09 -22.83
CA LEU A 329 24.67 -10.62 -22.21
C LEU A 329 24.64 -12.14 -22.14
N THR A 330 24.13 -12.67 -21.02
CA THR A 330 23.78 -14.09 -20.94
C THR A 330 22.49 -14.34 -21.70
N LEU A 331 22.62 -14.85 -22.92
CA LEU A 331 21.48 -15.26 -23.74
C LEU A 331 21.24 -16.78 -23.72
N SER A 332 22.10 -17.53 -23.03
CA SER A 332 21.97 -18.98 -22.92
C SER A 332 20.68 -19.36 -22.17
N PRO A 333 19.72 -20.06 -22.80
CA PRO A 333 18.48 -20.43 -22.13
C PRO A 333 18.72 -21.41 -20.97
N SER A 334 19.75 -22.25 -21.03
CA SER A 334 20.06 -23.18 -19.94
C SER A 334 20.43 -22.47 -18.64
N ILE A 335 21.03 -21.29 -18.73
CA ILE A 335 21.37 -20.47 -17.56
C ILE A 335 20.13 -19.69 -17.11
N ILE A 336 19.52 -18.92 -18.02
CA ILE A 336 18.37 -18.05 -17.70
C ILE A 336 17.19 -18.84 -17.15
N PHE A 337 16.76 -19.92 -17.81
CA PHE A 337 15.69 -20.77 -17.31
C PHE A 337 16.16 -21.72 -16.21
N GLY A 338 17.48 -21.91 -16.07
CA GLY A 338 18.08 -22.65 -14.95
C GLY A 338 17.72 -22.03 -13.60
N TYR A 339 17.78 -20.70 -13.47
CA TYR A 339 17.35 -19.98 -12.26
C TYR A 339 15.91 -20.31 -11.86
N LEU A 340 14.99 -20.44 -12.82
CA LEU A 340 13.58 -20.72 -12.55
C LEU A 340 13.36 -22.12 -11.94
N LEU A 341 14.31 -23.04 -12.13
CA LEU A 341 14.27 -24.42 -11.65
C LEU A 341 15.09 -24.66 -10.38
N LYS A 342 15.85 -23.65 -9.92
CA LYS A 342 16.60 -23.74 -8.66
C LYS A 342 15.67 -23.87 -7.46
N SER A 343 16.16 -24.57 -6.44
CA SER A 343 15.47 -24.69 -5.15
C SER A 343 15.35 -23.32 -4.47
N PRO A 344 14.22 -22.99 -3.81
CA PRO A 344 14.07 -21.75 -3.05
C PRO A 344 14.72 -21.80 -1.64
N PHE A 345 15.34 -22.92 -1.26
CA PHE A 345 15.96 -23.10 0.06
C PHE A 345 17.40 -22.54 0.10
N GLY A 346 18.00 -22.54 1.30
CA GLY A 346 19.38 -22.08 1.54
C GLY A 346 20.40 -22.76 0.61
N GLY A 347 21.46 -22.03 0.27
CA GLY A 347 22.46 -22.41 -0.73
C GLY A 347 22.03 -22.23 -2.20
N GLU A 348 20.73 -22.24 -2.51
CA GLU A 348 20.23 -22.22 -3.89
C GLU A 348 19.50 -20.93 -4.25
N GLY A 349 18.47 -20.54 -3.48
CA GLY A 349 17.84 -19.21 -3.55
C GLY A 349 16.98 -18.90 -4.78
N TRP A 350 16.52 -19.89 -5.55
CA TRP A 350 15.69 -19.69 -6.75
C TRP A 350 16.19 -18.54 -7.64
N ILE A 351 15.33 -17.64 -8.13
CA ILE A 351 15.73 -16.45 -8.91
C ILE A 351 16.36 -15.34 -8.05
N VAL A 352 16.23 -15.39 -6.72
CA VAL A 352 16.83 -14.39 -5.80
C VAL A 352 18.36 -14.52 -5.81
N SER A 353 18.89 -15.66 -6.23
CA SER A 353 20.32 -15.93 -6.27
C SER A 353 21.05 -15.33 -7.47
N VAL A 354 20.38 -14.58 -8.36
CA VAL A 354 21.06 -13.96 -9.50
C VAL A 354 22.14 -13.01 -9.00
N ASP A 355 23.39 -13.27 -9.38
CA ASP A 355 24.56 -12.62 -8.77
C ASP A 355 25.36 -11.74 -9.73
N ASP A 356 25.06 -11.72 -11.02
CA ASP A 356 25.66 -10.80 -12.00
C ASP A 356 24.63 -10.03 -12.86
N LEU A 357 25.10 -8.98 -13.52
CA LEU A 357 24.26 -8.09 -14.32
C LEU A 357 24.01 -8.64 -15.73
N GLU A 358 24.92 -9.45 -16.26
CA GLU A 358 24.80 -10.11 -17.55
C GLU A 358 23.56 -11.01 -17.60
N ASP A 359 23.31 -11.75 -16.51
CA ASP A 359 22.15 -12.60 -16.29
C ASP A 359 20.88 -11.80 -16.05
N ILE A 360 20.94 -10.71 -15.27
CA ILE A 360 19.79 -9.82 -15.07
C ILE A 360 19.35 -9.25 -16.42
N ILE A 361 20.25 -8.62 -17.16
CA ILE A 361 19.89 -7.97 -18.43
C ILE A 361 19.54 -9.01 -19.50
N GLY A 362 20.25 -10.14 -19.57
CA GLY A 362 19.92 -11.27 -20.43
C GLY A 362 18.51 -11.83 -20.16
N GLY A 363 18.14 -11.98 -18.88
CA GLY A 363 16.79 -12.37 -18.48
C GLY A 363 15.72 -11.38 -18.94
N HIS A 364 16.00 -10.07 -18.92
CA HIS A 364 15.06 -9.06 -19.42
C HIS A 364 14.93 -9.08 -20.96
N VAL A 365 15.97 -9.48 -21.70
CA VAL A 365 15.86 -9.74 -23.15
C VAL A 365 14.90 -10.90 -23.42
N TRP A 366 15.04 -12.01 -22.69
CA TRP A 366 14.12 -13.14 -22.79
C TRP A 366 12.70 -12.75 -22.41
N LEU A 367 12.52 -12.09 -21.26
CA LEU A 367 11.20 -11.63 -20.79
C LEU A 367 10.54 -10.68 -21.80
N GLY A 368 11.28 -9.69 -22.30
CA GLY A 368 10.79 -8.74 -23.30
C GLY A 368 10.30 -9.44 -24.57
N SER A 369 11.08 -10.40 -25.05
CA SER A 369 10.75 -11.21 -26.23
C SER A 369 9.52 -12.09 -25.98
N ILE A 370 9.45 -12.79 -24.85
CA ILE A 370 8.32 -13.66 -24.47
C ILE A 370 7.04 -12.85 -24.34
N CYS A 371 7.08 -11.68 -23.70
CA CYS A 371 5.92 -10.81 -23.55
C CYS A 371 5.40 -10.30 -24.90
N ILE A 372 6.29 -9.86 -25.81
CA ILE A 372 5.87 -9.39 -27.15
C ILE A 372 5.28 -10.53 -27.97
N LEU A 373 5.97 -11.68 -28.04
CA LEU A 373 5.50 -12.84 -28.80
C LEU A 373 4.21 -13.42 -28.22
N GLY A 374 4.11 -13.49 -26.89
CA GLY A 374 2.90 -13.89 -26.18
C GLY A 374 1.73 -12.94 -26.42
N GLY A 375 1.98 -11.63 -26.44
CA GLY A 375 0.99 -10.63 -26.83
C GLY A 375 0.51 -10.83 -28.26
N ILE A 376 1.41 -10.96 -29.23
CA ILE A 376 1.04 -11.23 -30.64
C ILE A 376 0.22 -12.52 -30.75
N TRP A 377 0.62 -13.59 -30.07
CA TRP A 377 -0.09 -14.85 -30.04
C TRP A 377 -1.54 -14.69 -29.58
N HIS A 378 -1.76 -14.02 -28.45
CA HIS A 378 -3.10 -13.86 -27.91
C HIS A 378 -3.98 -12.90 -28.73
N ILE A 379 -3.39 -11.94 -29.48
CA ILE A 379 -4.15 -11.08 -30.41
C ILE A 379 -4.74 -11.94 -31.53
N LEU A 380 -3.92 -12.87 -32.04
CA LEU A 380 -4.25 -13.70 -33.19
C LEU A 380 -5.06 -14.94 -32.83
N THR A 381 -5.19 -15.27 -31.55
CA THR A 381 -5.85 -16.50 -31.08
C THR A 381 -7.04 -16.22 -30.18
N LYS A 382 -7.80 -17.29 -29.90
CA LYS A 382 -8.96 -17.26 -29.00
C LYS A 382 -8.78 -18.35 -27.94
N PRO A 383 -9.29 -18.17 -26.72
CA PRO A 383 -9.15 -19.18 -25.68
C PRO A 383 -9.66 -20.56 -26.11
N PHE A 384 -8.77 -21.56 -25.99
CA PHE A 384 -9.07 -22.93 -26.35
C PHE A 384 -10.21 -23.52 -25.53
N ALA A 385 -10.80 -24.61 -26.02
CA ALA A 385 -11.95 -25.25 -25.38
C ALA A 385 -11.67 -25.69 -23.94
N TRP A 386 -10.47 -26.19 -23.64
CA TRP A 386 -10.10 -26.57 -22.28
C TRP A 386 -10.05 -25.36 -21.35
N ALA A 387 -9.41 -24.25 -21.76
CA ALA A 387 -9.32 -23.03 -20.96
C ALA A 387 -10.71 -22.45 -20.66
N ARG A 388 -11.61 -22.48 -21.66
CA ARG A 388 -13.00 -22.04 -21.49
C ARG A 388 -13.78 -22.84 -20.45
N ARG A 389 -13.49 -24.13 -20.29
CA ARG A 389 -14.16 -25.01 -19.30
C ARG A 389 -13.57 -24.89 -17.90
N THR A 390 -12.30 -24.53 -17.78
CA THR A 390 -11.60 -24.48 -16.50
C THR A 390 -11.82 -23.16 -15.74
N LEU A 391 -11.90 -22.04 -16.46
CA LEU A 391 -11.91 -20.69 -15.86
C LEU A 391 -13.30 -20.07 -15.75
N VAL A 392 -13.46 -19.17 -14.78
CA VAL A 392 -14.61 -18.25 -14.69
C VAL A 392 -14.31 -16.99 -15.51
N TRP A 393 -15.26 -16.56 -16.35
CA TRP A 393 -15.12 -15.46 -17.30
C TRP A 393 -15.98 -14.26 -16.89
N SER A 394 -15.49 -13.49 -15.92
CA SER A 394 -16.11 -12.25 -15.44
C SER A 394 -15.05 -11.24 -14.98
N GLY A 395 -15.40 -9.96 -14.94
CA GLY A 395 -14.46 -8.91 -14.49
C GLY A 395 -13.92 -9.15 -13.08
N GLU A 396 -14.75 -9.64 -12.16
CA GLU A 396 -14.31 -9.98 -10.80
C GLU A 396 -13.39 -11.20 -10.76
N ALA A 397 -13.61 -12.20 -11.62
CA ALA A 397 -12.70 -13.33 -11.73
C ALA A 397 -11.33 -12.87 -12.25
N TYR A 398 -11.28 -12.03 -13.28
CA TYR A 398 -10.02 -11.49 -13.81
C TYR A 398 -9.28 -10.67 -12.75
N LEU A 399 -9.98 -9.80 -12.01
CA LEU A 399 -9.42 -9.09 -10.85
C LEU A 399 -8.82 -10.10 -9.86
N SER A 400 -9.53 -11.18 -9.52
CA SER A 400 -9.04 -12.19 -8.58
C SER A 400 -7.75 -12.87 -9.05
N TYR A 401 -7.60 -13.13 -10.36
CA TYR A 401 -6.38 -13.74 -10.91
C TYR A 401 -5.20 -12.77 -10.82
N SER A 402 -5.42 -11.48 -11.12
CA SER A 402 -4.40 -10.45 -10.96
C SER A 402 -4.00 -10.22 -9.50
N LEU A 403 -4.95 -10.28 -8.55
CA LEU A 403 -4.65 -10.21 -7.11
C LEU A 403 -3.77 -11.37 -6.66
N ALA A 404 -4.00 -12.58 -7.19
CA ALA A 404 -3.15 -13.74 -6.90
C ALA A 404 -1.72 -13.52 -7.39
N ALA A 405 -1.57 -13.03 -8.63
CA ALA A 405 -0.26 -12.74 -9.21
C ALA A 405 0.49 -11.65 -8.43
N ILE A 406 -0.17 -10.53 -8.11
CA ILE A 406 0.43 -9.42 -7.35
C ILE A 406 0.81 -9.85 -5.93
N SER A 407 0.03 -10.75 -5.31
CA SER A 407 0.38 -11.33 -4.02
C SER A 407 1.72 -12.06 -4.07
N VAL A 408 1.88 -12.95 -5.05
CA VAL A 408 3.13 -13.69 -5.26
C VAL A 408 4.27 -12.72 -5.58
N PHE A 409 4.05 -11.70 -6.41
CA PHE A 409 5.05 -10.66 -6.69
C PHE A 409 5.50 -9.93 -5.42
N GLY A 410 4.58 -9.62 -4.50
CA GLY A 410 4.90 -9.00 -3.21
C GLY A 410 5.81 -9.88 -2.34
N PHE A 411 5.54 -11.19 -2.26
CA PHE A 411 6.40 -12.12 -1.52
C PHE A 411 7.77 -12.30 -2.17
N ILE A 412 7.82 -12.37 -3.51
CA ILE A 412 9.09 -12.43 -4.25
C ILE A 412 9.92 -11.17 -4.00
N ALA A 413 9.30 -9.98 -4.13
CA ALA A 413 9.96 -8.70 -3.87
C ALA A 413 10.49 -8.60 -2.42
N CYS A 414 9.72 -9.08 -1.45
CA CYS A 414 10.14 -9.18 -0.04
C CYS A 414 11.43 -9.99 0.12
N CYS A 415 11.53 -11.17 -0.52
CA CYS A 415 12.74 -11.99 -0.47
C CYS A 415 13.90 -11.36 -1.24
N PHE A 416 13.64 -10.79 -2.41
CA PHE A 416 14.67 -10.14 -3.23
C PHE A 416 15.40 -9.04 -2.48
N VAL A 417 14.67 -8.07 -1.91
CA VAL A 417 15.29 -6.94 -1.19
C VAL A 417 15.99 -7.39 0.10
N TRP A 418 15.55 -8.50 0.70
CA TRP A 418 16.12 -9.01 1.94
C TRP A 418 17.45 -9.76 1.72
N PHE A 419 17.60 -10.49 0.62
CA PHE A 419 18.75 -11.37 0.40
C PHE A 419 19.68 -10.92 -0.73
N ASN A 420 19.16 -10.38 -1.83
CA ASN A 420 19.97 -10.08 -3.00
C ASN A 420 20.73 -8.76 -2.79
N ASN A 421 22.04 -8.76 -3.08
CA ASN A 421 22.89 -7.58 -3.04
C ASN A 421 23.39 -7.15 -4.43
N THR A 422 23.03 -7.86 -5.50
CA THR A 422 23.34 -7.47 -6.89
C THR A 422 22.35 -6.45 -7.42
N ALA A 423 21.06 -6.78 -7.46
CA ALA A 423 19.97 -5.89 -7.88
C ALA A 423 19.63 -4.84 -6.80
N TYR A 424 20.00 -5.10 -5.55
CA TYR A 424 19.90 -4.15 -4.43
C TYR A 424 21.29 -3.93 -3.82
N PRO A 425 22.15 -3.12 -4.46
CA PRO A 425 23.52 -2.87 -3.97
C PRO A 425 23.53 -2.37 -2.51
N SER A 426 24.37 -2.99 -1.67
CA SER A 426 24.43 -2.65 -0.25
C SER A 426 24.96 -1.23 -0.01
N GLU A 427 25.65 -0.64 -0.99
CA GLU A 427 26.05 0.77 -1.02
C GLU A 427 24.84 1.72 -0.93
N PHE A 428 23.69 1.35 -1.50
CA PHE A 428 22.48 2.18 -1.51
C PHE A 428 21.43 1.74 -0.49
N TYR A 429 21.29 0.43 -0.28
CA TYR A 429 20.24 -0.14 0.58
C TYR A 429 20.72 -0.54 1.98
N GLY A 430 22.03 -0.46 2.24
CA GLY A 430 22.68 -0.99 3.43
C GLY A 430 22.90 -2.50 3.33
N PRO A 431 23.62 -3.11 4.30
CA PRO A 431 23.88 -4.54 4.28
C PRO A 431 22.61 -5.37 4.44
N THR A 432 22.59 -6.56 3.87
CA THR A 432 21.57 -7.56 4.22
C THR A 432 21.78 -8.07 5.66
N GLY A 433 20.78 -8.76 6.22
CA GLY A 433 20.93 -9.42 7.53
C GLY A 433 22.11 -10.41 7.57
N PRO A 434 22.18 -11.37 6.62
CA PRO A 434 23.34 -12.25 6.46
C PRO A 434 24.67 -11.49 6.31
N GLU A 435 24.68 -10.41 5.53
CA GLU A 435 25.88 -9.61 5.29
C GLU A 435 26.41 -8.92 6.54
N ALA A 436 25.54 -8.28 7.32
CA ALA A 436 25.93 -7.63 8.58
C ALA A 436 26.43 -8.64 9.62
N SER A 437 25.83 -9.84 9.67
CA SER A 437 26.27 -10.92 10.56
C SER A 437 27.67 -11.43 10.20
N GLN A 438 27.95 -11.67 8.91
CA GLN A 438 29.30 -12.07 8.48
C GLN A 438 30.31 -10.94 8.65
N ALA A 439 29.90 -9.69 8.42
CA ALA A 439 30.73 -8.52 8.66
C ALA A 439 31.19 -8.45 10.13
N GLN A 440 30.29 -8.70 11.09
CA GLN A 440 30.63 -8.77 12.51
C GLN A 440 31.71 -9.82 12.79
N ALA A 441 31.51 -11.06 12.32
CA ALA A 441 32.47 -12.15 12.53
C ALA A 441 33.85 -11.82 11.93
N PHE A 442 33.86 -11.25 10.72
CA PHE A 442 35.08 -10.82 10.06
C PHE A 442 35.82 -9.72 10.84
N THR A 443 35.10 -8.68 11.31
CA THR A 443 35.72 -7.59 12.08
C THR A 443 36.43 -8.09 13.34
N PHE A 444 35.80 -8.99 14.10
CA PHE A 444 36.42 -9.57 15.30
C PHE A 444 37.56 -10.53 14.97
N LEU A 445 37.47 -11.30 13.88
CA LEU A 445 38.57 -12.14 13.41
C LEU A 445 39.80 -11.29 13.11
N VAL A 446 39.65 -10.22 12.32
CA VAL A 446 40.75 -9.31 11.96
C VAL A 446 41.39 -8.70 13.21
N ARG A 447 40.56 -8.18 14.13
CA ARG A 447 41.04 -7.57 15.37
C ARG A 447 41.87 -8.56 16.19
N ASP A 448 41.33 -9.76 16.44
CA ASP A 448 41.98 -10.73 17.32
C ASP A 448 43.23 -11.33 16.66
N GLN A 449 43.24 -11.48 15.33
CA GLN A 449 44.43 -11.85 14.58
C GLN A 449 45.55 -10.81 14.71
N ARG A 450 45.22 -9.51 14.64
CA ARG A 450 46.19 -8.42 14.87
C ARG A 450 46.73 -8.38 16.30
N LEU A 451 45.94 -8.85 17.27
CA LEU A 451 46.39 -9.06 18.65
C LEU A 451 47.23 -10.34 18.84
N GLY A 452 47.50 -11.08 17.75
CA GLY A 452 48.35 -12.28 17.77
C GLY A 452 47.59 -13.60 17.96
N ALA A 453 46.25 -13.60 17.90
CA ALA A 453 45.48 -14.84 18.00
C ALA A 453 45.61 -15.70 16.74
N ASN A 454 45.84 -17.00 16.92
CA ASN A 454 45.80 -17.98 15.83
C ASN A 454 44.36 -18.36 15.49
N VAL A 455 43.71 -17.57 14.62
CA VAL A 455 42.28 -17.69 14.32
C VAL A 455 41.85 -19.06 13.74
N GLY A 456 42.78 -19.78 13.10
CA GLY A 456 42.54 -21.12 12.54
C GLY A 456 42.60 -22.28 13.54
N SER A 457 43.16 -22.06 14.74
CA SER A 457 43.25 -23.09 15.80
C SER A 457 42.59 -22.66 17.11
N ALA A 458 42.01 -21.46 17.18
CA ALA A 458 41.31 -20.97 18.34
C ALA A 458 39.99 -21.72 18.55
N GLN A 459 39.95 -22.58 19.57
CA GLN A 459 38.75 -23.30 19.97
C GLN A 459 37.83 -22.40 20.81
N GLY A 460 36.54 -22.39 20.48
CA GLY A 460 35.49 -21.75 21.24
C GLY A 460 34.95 -22.63 22.37
N PRO A 461 34.07 -22.08 23.24
CA PRO A 461 33.58 -22.79 24.43
C PRO A 461 32.80 -24.08 24.15
N THR A 462 32.20 -24.20 22.95
CA THR A 462 31.41 -25.38 22.55
C THR A 462 32.26 -26.50 21.97
N GLY A 463 33.58 -26.31 21.88
CA GLY A 463 34.49 -27.23 21.21
C GLY A 463 34.65 -26.98 19.70
N LEU A 464 33.77 -26.18 19.08
CA LEU A 464 33.92 -25.71 17.69
C LEU A 464 34.94 -24.57 17.60
N GLY A 465 35.44 -24.28 16.40
CA GLY A 465 36.35 -23.14 16.19
C GLY A 465 35.64 -21.81 16.45
N LYS A 466 36.32 -20.90 17.17
CA LYS A 466 35.77 -19.60 17.59
C LYS A 466 35.50 -18.68 16.39
N TYR A 467 36.43 -18.64 15.42
CA TYR A 467 36.35 -17.75 14.25
C TYR A 467 36.06 -18.48 12.96
N LEU A 468 36.60 -19.69 12.80
CA LEU A 468 36.47 -20.50 11.59
C LEU A 468 36.00 -21.91 11.97
N MET A 469 35.10 -22.47 11.17
CA MET A 469 34.62 -23.84 11.29
C MET A 469 34.29 -24.41 9.90
N ARG A 470 33.74 -25.62 9.84
CA ARG A 470 33.29 -26.23 8.59
C ARG A 470 31.77 -26.13 8.44
N SER A 471 31.32 -25.90 7.20
CA SER A 471 29.94 -26.11 6.80
C SER A 471 29.56 -27.61 6.89
N PRO A 472 28.28 -27.96 6.75
CA PRO A 472 27.86 -29.36 6.64
C PRO A 472 28.50 -30.13 5.47
N THR A 473 28.95 -29.43 4.41
CA THR A 473 29.57 -29.99 3.20
C THR A 473 31.09 -29.87 3.18
N GLY A 474 31.69 -29.23 4.19
CA GLY A 474 33.13 -29.24 4.45
C GLY A 474 33.88 -27.94 4.10
N GLU A 475 33.23 -26.95 3.49
CA GLU A 475 33.80 -25.63 3.23
C GLU A 475 34.18 -24.91 4.52
N VAL A 476 35.25 -24.11 4.50
CA VAL A 476 35.65 -23.25 5.61
C VAL A 476 34.74 -22.02 5.65
N ILE A 477 34.10 -21.81 6.79
CA ILE A 477 33.11 -20.74 7.03
C ILE A 477 33.43 -20.02 8.34
N PHE A 478 32.80 -18.86 8.57
CA PHE A 478 32.88 -18.19 9.86
C PHE A 478 32.15 -18.99 10.97
N GLY A 479 32.71 -18.94 12.19
CA GLY A 479 32.19 -19.60 13.39
C GLY A 479 31.12 -18.80 14.14
N GLY A 480 30.54 -19.40 15.19
CA GLY A 480 29.48 -18.79 15.98
C GLY A 480 28.11 -18.85 15.29
N GLU A 481 27.17 -18.00 15.71
CA GLU A 481 25.79 -18.03 15.18
C GLU A 481 25.68 -17.71 13.68
N THR A 482 26.68 -17.02 13.12
CA THR A 482 26.75 -16.68 11.70
C THR A 482 27.04 -17.91 10.81
N MET A 483 27.26 -19.09 11.40
CA MET A 483 27.36 -20.35 10.64
C MET A 483 26.15 -20.60 9.74
N ARG A 484 24.98 -20.07 10.11
CA ARG A 484 23.73 -20.17 9.33
C ARG A 484 23.72 -19.32 8.05
N PHE A 485 24.66 -18.37 7.92
CA PHE A 485 24.72 -17.40 6.82
C PHE A 485 25.91 -17.65 5.89
N TRP A 486 26.46 -18.86 5.89
CA TRP A 486 27.67 -19.19 5.13
C TRP A 486 27.51 -19.10 3.61
N ASP A 487 26.26 -19.13 3.13
CA ASP A 487 25.87 -18.92 1.73
C ASP A 487 26.07 -17.49 1.24
N LEU A 488 26.34 -16.53 2.13
CA LEU A 488 26.59 -15.13 1.74
C LEU A 488 27.75 -15.04 0.75
N ARG A 489 27.50 -14.33 -0.34
CA ARG A 489 28.49 -13.83 -1.29
C ARG A 489 28.45 -12.30 -1.23
N ALA A 490 29.61 -11.67 -1.09
CA ALA A 490 29.70 -10.21 -1.12
C ALA A 490 31.04 -9.76 -1.71
N PRO A 491 31.09 -8.66 -2.48
CA PRO A 491 32.30 -8.22 -3.17
C PRO A 491 33.47 -7.92 -2.21
N TRP A 492 33.17 -7.51 -0.98
CA TRP A 492 34.18 -7.28 0.05
C TRP A 492 34.75 -8.56 0.69
N LEU A 493 34.08 -9.70 0.54
CA LEU A 493 34.47 -10.98 1.16
C LEU A 493 35.04 -11.99 0.15
N GLU A 494 34.52 -12.01 -1.08
CA GLU A 494 34.92 -12.98 -2.12
C GLU A 494 36.43 -13.04 -2.41
N PRO A 495 37.22 -11.94 -2.36
CA PRO A 495 38.67 -12.02 -2.52
C PRO A 495 39.36 -12.94 -1.51
N LEU A 496 38.74 -13.20 -0.35
CA LEU A 496 39.28 -14.05 0.72
C LEU A 496 38.80 -15.51 0.61
N ARG A 497 37.97 -15.83 -0.40
CA ARG A 497 37.45 -17.17 -0.66
C ARG A 497 38.32 -17.90 -1.69
N GLY A 498 38.65 -19.15 -1.39
CA GLY A 498 39.26 -20.11 -2.30
C GLY A 498 38.32 -21.27 -2.63
N PRO A 499 38.81 -22.32 -3.31
CA PRO A 499 37.99 -23.46 -3.74
C PRO A 499 37.27 -24.21 -2.60
N ASN A 500 37.80 -24.13 -1.37
CA ASN A 500 37.29 -24.83 -0.19
C ASN A 500 36.63 -23.87 0.82
N GLY A 501 36.13 -22.72 0.39
CA GLY A 501 35.59 -21.67 1.27
C GLY A 501 36.65 -20.64 1.66
N LEU A 502 36.58 -20.08 2.88
CA LEU A 502 37.52 -19.05 3.34
C LEU A 502 38.96 -19.57 3.40
N ASP A 503 39.89 -18.86 2.76
CA ASP A 503 41.30 -19.26 2.69
C ASP A 503 42.10 -18.67 3.86
N LEU A 504 42.65 -19.54 4.71
CA LEU A 504 43.42 -19.13 5.88
C LEU A 504 44.70 -18.37 5.51
N SER A 505 45.32 -18.67 4.36
CA SER A 505 46.52 -17.95 3.91
C SER A 505 46.19 -16.51 3.53
N ARG A 506 45.07 -16.31 2.83
CA ARG A 506 44.56 -14.98 2.46
C ARG A 506 44.09 -14.20 3.67
N LEU A 507 43.35 -14.83 4.59
CA LEU A 507 42.96 -14.20 5.85
C LEU A 507 44.17 -13.70 6.66
N LYS A 508 45.31 -14.38 6.54
CA LYS A 508 46.55 -13.97 7.24
C LYS A 508 47.28 -12.80 6.59
N LYS A 509 47.22 -12.66 5.26
CA LYS A 509 48.16 -11.80 4.50
C LYS A 509 47.49 -10.78 3.59
N ASP A 510 46.27 -11.04 3.13
CA ASP A 510 45.67 -10.35 2.00
C ASP A 510 44.47 -9.48 2.37
N ILE A 511 44.13 -9.41 3.68
CA ILE A 511 43.06 -8.53 4.16
C ILE A 511 43.44 -7.07 3.92
N GLN A 512 42.55 -6.35 3.24
CA GLN A 512 42.75 -4.96 2.87
C GLN A 512 42.04 -4.01 3.83
N PRO A 513 42.60 -2.80 4.09
CA PRO A 513 41.96 -1.81 4.96
C PRO A 513 40.55 -1.40 4.52
N TRP A 514 40.24 -1.44 3.22
CA TRP A 514 38.89 -1.11 2.74
C TRP A 514 37.86 -2.20 3.08
N GLN A 515 38.26 -3.48 3.15
CA GLN A 515 37.41 -4.58 3.61
C GLN A 515 37.11 -4.43 5.11
N GLU A 516 38.10 -4.01 5.89
CA GLU A 516 37.94 -3.71 7.32
C GLU A 516 36.97 -2.56 7.55
N ARG A 517 37.09 -1.46 6.79
CA ARG A 517 36.14 -0.34 6.87
C ARG A 517 34.73 -0.77 6.48
N ARG A 518 34.59 -1.50 5.37
CA ARG A 518 33.29 -1.98 4.86
C ARG A 518 32.60 -2.92 5.85
N SER A 519 33.34 -3.86 6.42
CA SER A 519 32.79 -4.79 7.43
C SER A 519 32.43 -4.07 8.73
N ALA A 520 33.25 -3.13 9.20
CA ALA A 520 32.94 -2.32 10.37
C ALA A 520 31.67 -1.48 10.15
N GLU A 521 31.54 -0.83 8.99
CA GLU A 521 30.35 -0.09 8.58
C GLU A 521 29.11 -1.00 8.58
N TYR A 522 29.20 -2.15 7.90
CA TYR A 522 28.06 -3.07 7.75
C TYR A 522 27.65 -3.76 9.05
N MET A 523 28.58 -4.10 9.94
CA MET A 523 28.20 -4.66 11.25
C MET A 523 27.46 -3.62 12.11
N THR A 524 27.79 -2.33 11.98
CA THR A 524 27.13 -1.24 12.71
C THR A 524 25.82 -0.77 12.08
N HIS A 525 25.56 -1.15 10.83
CA HIS A 525 24.33 -0.86 10.09
C HIS A 525 23.53 -2.12 9.80
N ALA A 526 23.57 -3.10 10.71
CA ALA A 526 22.72 -4.27 10.62
C ALA A 526 21.24 -3.86 10.54
N PRO A 527 20.40 -4.54 9.74
CA PRO A 527 19.00 -4.15 9.50
C PRO A 527 18.09 -4.50 10.70
N LEU A 528 18.38 -3.93 11.87
CA LEU A 528 17.63 -4.04 13.11
C LEU A 528 17.33 -2.63 13.64
N GLY A 529 16.08 -2.43 14.03
CA GLY A 529 15.64 -1.22 14.69
C GLY A 529 14.17 -1.31 15.10
N SER A 530 13.74 -0.36 15.92
CA SER A 530 12.38 -0.28 16.41
C SER A 530 11.45 0.43 15.43
N LEU A 531 10.12 0.29 15.64
CA LEU A 531 9.10 0.97 14.83
C LEU A 531 9.20 2.50 14.88
N ASN A 532 9.71 3.06 15.98
CA ASN A 532 9.98 4.50 16.13
C ASN A 532 11.40 4.90 15.68
N SER A 533 12.04 4.06 14.86
CA SER A 533 13.33 4.26 14.23
C SER A 533 14.54 4.32 15.15
N VAL A 534 14.52 3.65 16.30
CA VAL A 534 15.71 3.48 17.15
C VAL A 534 16.52 2.31 16.61
N GLY A 535 17.71 2.58 16.07
CA GLY A 535 18.58 1.58 15.48
C GLY A 535 19.25 0.69 16.51
N GLY A 536 19.48 -0.58 16.15
CA GLY A 536 20.13 -1.56 17.01
C GLY A 536 19.16 -2.62 17.54
N VAL A 537 19.60 -3.31 18.59
CA VAL A 537 18.82 -4.40 19.21
C VAL A 537 17.64 -3.86 20.02
N ALA A 538 16.67 -4.72 20.36
CA ALA A 538 15.46 -4.30 21.08
C ALA A 538 15.72 -3.68 22.47
N THR A 539 16.87 -3.95 23.07
CA THR A 539 17.31 -3.41 24.37
C THR A 539 18.21 -2.18 24.24
N GLU A 540 18.44 -1.69 23.02
CA GLU A 540 19.28 -0.53 22.77
C GLU A 540 18.63 0.74 23.34
N ILE A 541 19.46 1.65 23.87
CA ILE A 541 18.97 2.94 24.34
C ILE A 541 18.66 3.86 23.15
N ASN A 542 17.81 4.87 23.36
CA ASN A 542 17.53 5.88 22.34
C ASN A 542 18.81 6.70 22.03
N ALA A 543 19.50 6.37 20.94
CA ALA A 543 20.71 7.07 20.52
C ALA A 543 20.80 7.23 19.00
N VAL A 544 20.64 6.15 18.24
CA VAL A 544 20.79 6.12 16.78
C VAL A 544 19.42 6.11 16.11
N ASN A 545 19.15 7.06 15.21
CA ASN A 545 17.94 7.07 14.40
C ASN A 545 18.18 6.30 13.10
N TYR A 546 17.88 4.99 13.09
CA TYR A 546 18.17 4.12 11.96
C TYR A 546 17.22 2.93 11.89
N VAL A 547 16.64 2.70 10.70
CA VAL A 547 16.05 1.43 10.28
C VAL A 547 16.39 1.26 8.81
N SER A 548 17.00 0.13 8.47
CA SER A 548 17.42 -0.16 7.09
C SER A 548 16.26 -0.05 6.09
N PRO A 549 16.49 0.54 4.90
CA PRO A 549 15.54 0.48 3.78
C PRO A 549 15.09 -0.95 3.45
N ARG A 550 15.96 -1.96 3.61
CA ARG A 550 15.60 -3.36 3.40
C ARG A 550 14.50 -3.83 4.34
N SER A 551 14.53 -3.39 5.60
CA SER A 551 13.47 -3.71 6.58
C SER A 551 12.15 -3.05 6.20
N TRP A 552 12.17 -1.76 5.83
CA TRP A 552 10.97 -1.05 5.37
C TRP A 552 10.36 -1.70 4.13
N LEU A 553 11.18 -2.01 3.13
CA LEU A 553 10.74 -2.59 1.87
C LEU A 553 10.23 -4.02 2.07
N ALA A 554 10.97 -4.89 2.76
CA ALA A 554 10.56 -6.27 2.98
C ALA A 554 9.24 -6.34 3.77
N THR A 555 9.14 -5.61 4.88
CA THR A 555 7.93 -5.64 5.74
C THR A 555 6.71 -5.07 5.03
N SER A 556 6.84 -3.94 4.33
CA SER A 556 5.73 -3.35 3.57
C SER A 556 5.23 -4.27 2.45
N HIS A 557 6.15 -4.85 1.67
CA HIS A 557 5.79 -5.73 0.56
C HIS A 557 5.23 -7.08 1.03
N PHE A 558 5.69 -7.60 2.18
CA PHE A 558 5.08 -8.78 2.79
C PHE A 558 3.64 -8.52 3.22
N VAL A 559 3.39 -7.41 3.91
CA VAL A 559 2.04 -7.03 4.36
C VAL A 559 1.11 -6.81 3.17
N LEU A 560 1.58 -6.12 2.12
CA LEU A 560 0.83 -5.96 0.87
C LEU A 560 0.55 -7.32 0.24
N GLY A 561 1.59 -8.16 0.04
CA GLY A 561 1.46 -9.49 -0.56
C GLY A 561 0.44 -10.36 0.17
N PHE A 562 0.41 -10.32 1.50
CA PHE A 562 -0.58 -11.00 2.33
C PHE A 562 -2.00 -10.48 2.10
N PHE A 563 -2.22 -9.16 2.14
CA PHE A 563 -3.57 -8.63 1.92
C PHE A 563 -4.05 -8.80 0.47
N PHE A 564 -3.16 -8.79 -0.52
CA PHE A 564 -3.48 -9.17 -1.89
C PHE A 564 -3.90 -10.64 -1.99
N PHE A 565 -3.28 -11.55 -1.22
CA PHE A 565 -3.71 -12.96 -1.14
C PHE A 565 -5.11 -13.08 -0.55
N VAL A 566 -5.38 -12.38 0.56
CA VAL A 566 -6.72 -12.35 1.16
C VAL A 566 -7.75 -11.81 0.17
N GLY A 567 -7.42 -10.74 -0.55
CA GLY A 567 -8.24 -10.18 -1.63
C GLY A 567 -8.49 -11.18 -2.76
N HIS A 568 -7.48 -11.96 -3.15
CA HIS A 568 -7.62 -13.05 -4.12
C HIS A 568 -8.66 -14.08 -3.64
N LEU A 569 -8.52 -14.60 -2.42
CA LEU A 569 -9.46 -15.59 -1.87
C LEU A 569 -10.89 -15.05 -1.84
N TRP A 570 -11.06 -13.80 -1.40
CA TRP A 570 -12.35 -13.12 -1.35
C TRP A 570 -12.98 -13.01 -2.74
N HIS A 571 -12.29 -12.43 -3.71
CA HIS A 571 -12.84 -12.17 -5.04
C HIS A 571 -12.96 -13.43 -5.89
N ALA A 572 -12.05 -14.40 -5.77
CA ALA A 572 -12.16 -15.67 -6.49
C ALA A 572 -13.35 -16.49 -5.99
N GLY A 573 -13.53 -16.57 -4.67
CA GLY A 573 -14.69 -17.23 -4.06
C GLY A 573 -16.01 -16.56 -4.45
N ARG A 574 -16.07 -15.22 -4.35
CA ARG A 574 -17.26 -14.45 -4.74
C ARG A 574 -17.57 -14.56 -6.23
N ALA A 575 -16.56 -14.46 -7.11
CA ALA A 575 -16.76 -14.59 -8.55
C ALA A 575 -17.30 -15.98 -8.93
N ARG A 576 -16.82 -17.05 -8.27
CA ARG A 576 -17.34 -18.40 -8.48
C ARG A 576 -18.78 -18.55 -8.00
N ALA A 577 -19.10 -18.06 -6.81
CA ALA A 577 -20.46 -18.08 -6.28
C ALA A 577 -21.43 -17.27 -7.16
N ALA A 578 -21.00 -16.10 -7.65
CA ALA A 578 -21.80 -15.24 -8.52
C ALA A 578 -22.00 -15.86 -9.91
N ALA A 579 -20.99 -16.54 -10.46
CA ALA A 579 -21.12 -17.27 -11.71
C ALA A 579 -22.09 -18.46 -11.59
N ALA A 580 -22.17 -19.07 -10.40
CA ALA A 580 -23.09 -20.16 -10.11
C ALA A 580 -24.47 -19.70 -9.59
N GLY A 581 -24.65 -18.41 -9.28
CA GLY A 581 -25.94 -17.78 -9.00
C GLY A 581 -26.43 -17.86 -7.55
N PHE A 582 -25.54 -18.09 -6.57
CA PHE A 582 -25.91 -18.20 -5.15
C PHE A 582 -25.13 -17.25 -4.23
N GLU A 583 -24.50 -16.21 -4.77
CA GLU A 583 -23.70 -15.24 -4.02
C GLU A 583 -24.51 -14.39 -3.02
N LYS A 584 -25.84 -14.37 -3.15
CA LYS A 584 -26.77 -13.61 -2.31
C LYS A 584 -27.42 -14.44 -1.20
N GLY A 585 -27.13 -15.74 -1.15
CA GLY A 585 -27.71 -16.66 -0.17
C GLY A 585 -28.25 -17.93 -0.82
N ILE A 586 -28.72 -18.84 0.04
CA ILE A 586 -29.34 -20.10 -0.35
C ILE A 586 -30.80 -19.84 -0.73
N ASP A 587 -31.25 -20.42 -1.84
CA ASP A 587 -32.67 -20.44 -2.20
C ASP A 587 -33.45 -21.28 -1.17
N ARG A 588 -34.45 -20.66 -0.54
CA ARG A 588 -35.26 -21.31 0.49
C ARG A 588 -36.12 -22.43 -0.07
N ASP A 589 -36.47 -22.36 -1.35
CA ASP A 589 -37.31 -23.38 -2.00
C ASP A 589 -36.46 -24.54 -2.55
N PHE A 590 -35.16 -24.30 -2.76
CA PHE A 590 -34.23 -25.26 -3.37
C PHE A 590 -32.90 -25.33 -2.61
N GLU A 591 -32.96 -25.65 -1.31
CA GLU A 591 -31.74 -25.88 -0.51
C GLU A 591 -31.04 -27.18 -0.95
N PRO A 592 -29.83 -27.12 -1.55
CA PRO A 592 -29.21 -28.32 -2.14
C PRO A 592 -28.95 -29.44 -1.13
N VAL A 593 -28.65 -29.08 0.13
CA VAL A 593 -28.38 -30.03 1.21
C VAL A 593 -29.59 -30.91 1.50
N LEU A 594 -30.82 -30.39 1.36
CA LEU A 594 -32.05 -31.17 1.57
C LEU A 594 -32.28 -32.23 0.47
N SER A 595 -31.64 -32.07 -0.69
CA SER A 595 -31.68 -33.06 -1.78
C SER A 595 -30.57 -34.11 -1.69
N MET A 596 -29.63 -33.96 -0.75
CA MET A 596 -28.55 -34.93 -0.55
C MET A 596 -28.99 -36.05 0.40
N THR A 597 -28.45 -37.24 0.19
CA THR A 597 -28.64 -38.35 1.13
C THR A 597 -28.07 -37.97 2.50
N PRO A 598 -28.81 -38.20 3.60
CA PRO A 598 -28.27 -38.06 4.94
C PRO A 598 -26.98 -38.86 5.11
N LEU A 599 -26.04 -38.33 5.89
CA LEU A 599 -24.75 -38.99 6.10
C LEU A 599 -24.81 -40.21 7.04
N ASN A 600 -25.96 -40.43 7.72
CA ASN A 600 -26.15 -41.45 8.75
C ASN A 600 -27.13 -42.54 8.32
#